data_AF-A0A2G6TIZ2-F1
#
_entry.id   AF-A0A2G6TIZ2-F1
#
_cell.length_a   1.000
_cell.length_b   1.000
_cell.length_c   1.000
_cell.angle_alpha   90.00
_cell.angle_beta   90.00
_cell.angle_gamma   90.00
#
_symmetry.space_group_name_H-M   'P 1'
#
loop_
_entity.id
_entity.type
_entity.pdbx_description
1 polymer ?
#
loop_
_entity_poly.entity_id
_entity_poly.type
_entity_poly.pdbx_seq_one_letter_code
_entity_poly.pdbx_strand_id
1 'polypeptide(L)'
;MEKLIKIGRAFYGIGVVALGIHQIIIKNFRSEILSPFPAWAHENVIFPILTGIALIFAGIIISGLFKIKSIDTKKICLYLGFGFLVAIITSHLPYIIMLSADKTPDFQVWINALEELTYSGGAFVMAGSFTENSSTGGKKNFTSLLEKLIPCGRVFYSILMILFGLSHFAFASFIATMVPKWLPAPMFWTYFFGVALVIAGISIIFKILIKPIALLLALTLLLFFLFFHIPDAIANPSAGGGNEIVRAFVALLFCGIAIVIALTNDRKKQLNSTKNYL
;
A
#
# COMPACT_ATOMS: atom_id res chain seq x y z
N MET A 1 7.59 -16.24 -13.03
CA MET A 1 6.45 -15.49 -12.45
C MET A 1 6.33 -15.68 -10.94
N GLU A 2 6.32 -16.93 -10.44
CA GLU A 2 6.18 -17.18 -8.98
C GLU A 2 7.24 -16.53 -8.10
N LYS A 3 8.51 -16.50 -8.54
CA LYS A 3 9.59 -15.82 -7.80
C LYS A 3 9.31 -14.33 -7.60
N LEU A 4 8.80 -13.64 -8.63
CA LEU A 4 8.46 -12.22 -8.54
C LEU A 4 7.24 -11.96 -7.65
N ILE A 5 6.24 -12.85 -7.65
CA ILE A 5 5.12 -12.75 -6.71
C ILE A 5 5.61 -12.89 -5.27
N LYS A 6 6.54 -13.81 -4.98
CA LYS A 6 7.17 -13.93 -3.65
C LYS A 6 7.90 -12.65 -3.25
N ILE A 7 8.64 -12.02 -4.17
CA ILE A 7 9.32 -10.74 -3.93
C ILE A 7 8.29 -9.64 -3.61
N GLY A 8 7.22 -9.54 -4.41
CA GLY A 8 6.17 -8.53 -4.16
C GLY A 8 5.48 -8.71 -2.80
N ARG A 9 5.23 -9.97 -2.39
CA ARG A 9 4.73 -10.28 -1.04
C ARG A 9 5.74 -9.93 0.05
N ALA A 10 7.03 -10.23 -0.16
CA ALA A 10 8.09 -9.88 0.78
C ALA A 10 8.16 -8.36 0.99
N PHE A 11 8.17 -7.59 -0.08
CA PHE A 11 8.18 -6.13 -0.04
C PHE A 11 6.97 -5.54 0.70
N TYR A 12 5.77 -6.04 0.40
CA TYR A 12 4.57 -5.62 1.13
C TYR A 12 4.65 -5.99 2.62
N GLY A 13 5.01 -7.23 2.94
CA GLY A 13 5.14 -7.70 4.32
C GLY A 13 6.16 -6.90 5.12
N ILE A 14 7.32 -6.58 4.53
CA ILE A 14 8.36 -5.77 5.17
C ILE A 14 7.85 -4.37 5.52
N GLY A 15 7.12 -3.71 4.63
CA GLY A 15 6.54 -2.40 4.95
C GLY A 15 5.47 -2.45 6.04
N VAL A 16 4.64 -3.51 6.06
CA VAL A 16 3.67 -3.71 7.16
C VAL A 16 4.38 -3.93 8.48
N VAL A 17 5.49 -4.69 8.51
CA VAL A 17 6.35 -4.83 9.69
C VAL A 17 6.90 -3.48 10.13
N ALA A 18 7.43 -2.67 9.20
CA ALA A 18 7.98 -1.36 9.52
C ALA A 18 6.93 -0.41 10.13
N LEU A 19 5.69 -0.41 9.60
CA LEU A 19 4.57 0.34 10.16
C LEU A 19 4.24 -0.11 11.59
N GLY A 20 4.31 -1.41 11.87
CA GLY A 20 4.07 -1.97 13.20
C GLY A 20 5.19 -1.62 14.21
N ILE A 21 6.45 -1.76 13.80
CA ILE A 21 7.62 -1.40 14.63
C ILE A 21 7.56 0.09 15.01
N HIS A 22 7.29 0.96 14.04
CA HIS A 22 7.29 2.40 14.28
C HIS A 22 6.23 2.82 15.30
N GLN A 23 5.02 2.25 15.25
CA GLN A 23 3.98 2.55 16.24
C GLN A 23 4.40 2.18 17.66
N ILE A 24 5.13 1.07 17.82
CA ILE A 24 5.67 0.66 19.13
C ILE A 24 6.74 1.65 19.60
N ILE A 25 7.61 2.12 18.69
CA ILE A 25 8.66 3.10 19.00
C ILE A 25 8.05 4.43 19.44
N ILE A 26 7.13 4.99 18.65
CA ILE A 26 6.52 6.30 18.95
C ILE A 26 5.45 6.23 20.05
N LYS A 27 5.05 5.02 20.46
CA LYS A 27 4.02 4.76 21.49
C LYS A 27 2.69 5.48 21.20
N ASN A 28 2.39 5.68 19.92
CA ASN A 28 1.19 6.35 19.43
C ASN A 28 0.83 5.76 18.06
N PHE A 29 -0.40 6.01 17.62
CA PHE A 29 -0.79 5.64 16.26
C PHE A 29 -0.06 6.51 15.25
N ARG A 30 0.36 5.85 14.18
CA ARG A 30 0.72 6.53 12.94
C ARG A 30 -0.53 7.15 12.34
N SER A 31 -0.43 8.39 11.85
CA SER A 31 -1.59 9.11 11.30
C SER A 31 -2.19 8.44 10.06
N GLU A 32 -1.39 7.62 9.35
CA GLU A 32 -1.84 6.79 8.23
C GLU A 32 -2.50 5.47 8.65
N ILE A 33 -2.51 5.14 9.95
CA ILE A 33 -3.10 3.90 10.49
C ILE A 33 -4.36 4.22 11.31
N LEU A 34 -4.32 5.33 12.05
CA LEU A 34 -5.49 5.85 12.74
C LEU A 34 -5.41 7.37 12.72
N SER A 35 -6.47 8.02 12.23
CA SER A 35 -6.59 9.47 12.35
C SER A 35 -6.72 9.88 13.83
N PRO A 36 -6.54 11.16 14.21
CA PRO A 36 -6.71 11.62 15.59
C PRO A 36 -8.07 11.31 16.24
N PHE A 37 -9.04 10.84 15.46
CA PHE A 37 -10.32 10.33 15.94
C PHE A 37 -10.39 8.80 15.82
N PRO A 38 -10.94 8.08 16.81
CA PRO A 38 -11.48 8.61 18.05
C PRO A 38 -10.38 8.90 19.09
N ALA A 39 -10.51 10.02 19.81
CA ALA A 39 -9.48 10.51 20.73
C ALA A 39 -9.11 9.51 21.84
N TRP A 40 -10.08 8.76 22.36
CA TRP A 40 -9.87 7.77 23.42
C TRP A 40 -8.85 6.69 23.03
N ALA A 41 -8.72 6.37 21.73
CA ALA A 41 -7.77 5.38 21.26
C ALA A 41 -6.32 5.87 21.38
N HIS A 42 -6.09 7.18 21.33
CA HIS A 42 -4.77 7.81 21.49
C HIS A 42 -4.40 8.06 22.95
N GLU A 43 -5.38 8.14 23.85
CA GLU A 43 -5.14 8.36 25.29
C GLU A 43 -4.48 7.16 25.96
N ASN A 44 -4.65 5.96 25.41
CA ASN A 44 -4.09 4.73 25.98
C ASN A 44 -3.09 4.07 25.03
N VAL A 45 -1.81 4.07 25.44
CA VAL A 45 -0.67 3.50 24.72
C VAL A 45 -0.81 2.02 24.36
N ILE A 46 -1.69 1.28 25.06
CA ILE A 46 -1.93 -0.14 24.80
C ILE A 46 -2.46 -0.37 23.38
N PHE A 47 -3.34 0.49 22.86
CA PHE A 47 -3.95 0.32 21.55
C PHE A 47 -2.94 0.39 20.38
N PRO A 48 -2.09 1.41 20.27
CA PRO A 48 -1.07 1.46 19.21
C PRO A 48 -0.02 0.35 19.37
N ILE A 49 0.32 -0.08 20.59
CA ILE A 49 1.23 -1.22 20.80
C ILE A 49 0.61 -2.52 20.29
N LEU A 50 -0.63 -2.84 20.67
CA LEU A 50 -1.31 -4.06 20.22
C LEU A 50 -1.50 -4.08 18.70
N THR A 51 -1.86 -2.93 18.12
CA THR A 51 -1.95 -2.76 16.67
C THR A 51 -0.59 -2.99 16.01
N GLY A 52 0.49 -2.41 16.58
CA GLY A 52 1.84 -2.60 16.09
C GLY A 52 2.29 -4.06 16.09
N ILE A 53 2.01 -4.80 17.18
CA ILE A 53 2.29 -6.25 17.28
C ILE A 53 1.51 -7.03 16.22
N ALA A 54 0.23 -6.72 16.03
CA ALA A 54 -0.61 -7.38 15.02
C ALA A 54 -0.09 -7.15 13.60
N LEU A 55 0.34 -5.92 13.29
CA LEU A 55 0.94 -5.58 12.00
C LEU A 55 2.27 -6.32 11.78
N ILE A 56 3.15 -6.37 12.79
CA ILE A 56 4.41 -7.13 12.70
C ILE A 56 4.13 -8.60 12.40
N PHE A 57 3.22 -9.21 13.14
CA PHE A 57 2.84 -10.62 12.95
C PHE A 57 2.28 -10.87 11.54
N ALA A 58 1.32 -10.04 11.10
CA ALA A 58 0.74 -10.14 9.77
C ALA A 58 1.78 -9.94 8.67
N GLY A 59 2.63 -8.92 8.78
CA GLY A 59 3.68 -8.62 7.81
C GLY A 59 4.71 -9.73 7.68
N ILE A 60 5.14 -10.33 8.80
CA ILE A 60 6.05 -11.50 8.80
C ILE A 60 5.43 -12.68 8.04
N ILE A 61 4.17 -13.01 8.31
CA ILE A 61 3.47 -14.11 7.64
C ILE A 61 3.30 -13.83 6.14
N ILE A 62 2.87 -12.62 5.78
CA ILE A 62 2.63 -12.23 4.38
C ILE A 62 3.95 -12.23 3.59
N SER A 63 5.06 -11.80 4.20
CA SER A 63 6.36 -11.77 3.55
C SER A 63 6.81 -13.14 3.04
N GLY A 64 6.33 -14.22 3.68
CA GLY A 64 6.70 -15.59 3.36
C GLY A 64 8.12 -15.95 3.76
N LEU A 65 8.81 -15.11 4.55
CA LEU A 65 10.14 -15.39 5.12
C LEU A 65 10.09 -16.57 6.10
N PHE A 66 8.99 -16.69 6.85
CA PHE A 66 8.74 -17.79 7.78
C PHE A 66 7.44 -18.50 7.38
N LYS A 67 7.54 -19.79 7.01
CA LYS A 67 6.35 -20.60 6.71
C LYS A 67 5.86 -21.29 7.97
N ILE A 68 4.69 -20.90 8.44
CA ILE A 68 4.01 -21.57 9.55
C ILE A 68 2.93 -22.47 8.96
N LYS A 69 3.11 -23.80 9.06
CA LYS A 69 2.27 -24.82 8.39
C LYS A 69 0.78 -24.74 8.74
N SER A 70 0.43 -24.16 9.89
CA SER A 70 -0.95 -24.07 10.39
C SER A 70 -1.67 -22.75 10.03
N ILE A 71 -0.98 -21.78 9.42
CA ILE A 71 -1.55 -20.44 9.18
C ILE A 71 -1.92 -20.27 7.71
N ASP A 72 -3.18 -19.91 7.47
CA ASP A 72 -3.70 -19.54 6.18
C ASP A 72 -3.33 -18.07 5.87
N THR A 73 -2.25 -17.87 5.11
CA THR A 73 -1.75 -16.54 4.75
C THR A 73 -2.79 -15.73 3.96
N LYS A 74 -3.62 -16.39 3.14
CA LYS A 74 -4.68 -15.70 2.38
C LYS A 74 -5.71 -15.10 3.33
N LYS A 75 -6.13 -15.82 4.37
CA LYS A 75 -6.99 -15.26 5.43
C LYS A 75 -6.34 -14.09 6.15
N ILE A 76 -5.06 -14.19 6.53
CA ILE A 76 -4.34 -13.08 7.17
C ILE A 76 -4.37 -11.82 6.29
N CYS A 77 -4.10 -11.95 4.99
CA CYS A 77 -4.23 -10.85 4.05
C CYS A 77 -5.66 -10.28 4.00
N LEU A 78 -6.68 -11.13 3.94
CA LEU A 78 -8.09 -10.68 3.89
C LEU A 78 -8.49 -9.92 5.17
N TYR A 79 -8.14 -10.43 6.34
CA TYR A 79 -8.45 -9.78 7.62
C TYR A 79 -7.66 -8.50 7.82
N LEU A 80 -6.38 -8.47 7.44
CA LEU A 80 -5.57 -7.24 7.47
C LEU A 80 -6.17 -6.16 6.57
N GLY A 81 -6.50 -6.52 5.32
CA GLY A 81 -7.12 -5.58 4.38
C GLY A 81 -8.48 -5.08 4.87
N PHE A 82 -9.29 -5.96 5.45
CA PHE A 82 -10.56 -5.59 6.06
C PHE A 82 -10.38 -4.68 7.29
N GLY A 83 -9.38 -4.94 8.14
CA GLY A 83 -9.07 -4.12 9.31
C GLY A 83 -8.75 -2.67 8.94
N PHE A 84 -7.86 -2.48 7.96
CA PHE A 84 -7.56 -1.14 7.42
C PHE A 84 -8.81 -0.47 6.82
N LEU A 85 -9.66 -1.22 6.10
CA LEU A 85 -10.89 -0.66 5.54
C LEU A 85 -11.87 -0.21 6.63
N VAL A 86 -11.99 -0.99 7.72
CA VAL A 86 -12.80 -0.61 8.89
C VAL A 86 -12.23 0.63 9.56
N ALA A 87 -10.92 0.73 9.74
CA ALA A 87 -10.29 1.92 10.32
C ALA A 87 -10.54 3.17 9.46
N ILE A 88 -10.47 3.08 8.12
CA ILE A 88 -10.86 4.21 7.25
C ILE A 88 -12.31 4.64 7.49
N ILE A 89 -13.24 3.68 7.55
CA ILE A 89 -14.68 3.97 7.71
C ILE A 89 -15.01 4.52 9.10
N THR A 90 -14.33 4.04 10.14
CA THR A 90 -14.66 4.34 11.54
C THR A 90 -13.80 5.45 12.16
N SER A 91 -12.63 5.74 11.59
CA SER A 91 -11.68 6.76 12.03
C SER A 91 -11.57 7.87 11.00
N HIS A 92 -10.99 7.60 9.83
CA HIS A 92 -10.66 8.65 8.86
C HIS A 92 -11.85 9.36 8.25
N LEU A 93 -12.89 8.64 7.80
CA LEU A 93 -14.06 9.27 7.18
C LEU A 93 -14.82 10.19 8.15
N PRO A 94 -15.13 9.76 9.40
CA PRO A 94 -15.70 10.66 10.39
C PRO A 94 -14.80 11.86 10.69
N TYR A 95 -13.49 11.63 10.83
CA TYR A 95 -12.53 12.72 11.06
C TYR A 95 -12.54 13.74 9.93
N ILE A 96 -12.49 13.28 8.68
CA ILE A 96 -12.47 14.14 7.49
C ILE A 96 -13.78 14.92 7.36
N ILE A 97 -14.92 14.25 7.41
CA ILE A 97 -16.22 14.84 7.08
C ILE A 97 -16.74 15.73 8.22
N MET A 98 -16.55 15.31 9.47
CA MET A 98 -17.22 15.93 10.61
C MET A 98 -16.29 16.79 11.46
N LEU A 99 -15.01 16.42 11.60
CA LEU A 99 -14.12 17.02 12.61
C LEU A 99 -13.02 17.89 12.04
N SER A 100 -12.57 17.61 10.81
CA SER A 100 -11.57 18.42 10.12
C SER A 100 -12.18 19.61 9.39
N ALA A 101 -13.51 19.64 9.17
CA ALA A 101 -14.19 20.69 8.41
C ALA A 101 -14.10 22.08 9.05
N ASP A 102 -13.96 22.16 10.38
CA ASP A 102 -13.79 23.42 11.12
C ASP A 102 -12.35 23.97 11.07
N LYS A 103 -11.40 23.19 10.53
CA LYS A 103 -10.03 23.62 10.26
C LYS A 103 -9.83 23.61 8.74
N THR A 104 -8.93 24.42 8.18
CA THR A 104 -8.60 24.27 6.75
C THR A 104 -8.22 22.80 6.50
N PRO A 105 -8.88 22.07 5.58
CA PRO A 105 -8.61 20.65 5.40
C PRO A 105 -7.14 20.50 5.03
N ASP A 106 -6.34 20.03 5.98
CA ASP A 106 -4.94 19.76 5.73
C ASP A 106 -4.92 18.63 4.71
N PHE A 107 -4.35 18.91 3.54
CA PHE A 107 -4.23 17.97 2.42
C PHE A 107 -3.60 16.64 2.89
N GLN A 108 -2.78 16.69 3.93
CA GLN A 108 -2.19 15.53 4.57
C GLN A 108 -3.22 14.55 5.16
N VAL A 109 -4.35 15.03 5.68
CA VAL A 109 -5.40 14.16 6.25
C VAL A 109 -5.99 13.24 5.19
N TRP A 110 -6.26 13.78 3.99
CA TRP A 110 -6.74 12.99 2.86
C TRP A 110 -5.68 12.02 2.34
N ILE A 111 -4.40 12.44 2.30
CA ILE A 111 -3.30 11.53 1.95
C ILE A 111 -3.26 10.36 2.93
N ASN A 112 -3.31 10.60 4.23
CA ASN A 112 -3.24 9.56 5.26
C ASN A 112 -4.35 8.51 5.07
N ALA A 113 -5.58 8.94 4.83
CA ALA A 113 -6.70 8.04 4.57
C ALA A 113 -6.52 7.20 3.29
N LEU A 114 -5.93 7.79 2.24
CA LEU A 114 -5.68 7.12 0.97
C LEU A 114 -4.44 6.21 1.02
N GLU A 115 -3.45 6.52 1.84
CA GLU A 115 -2.35 5.62 2.19
C GLU A 115 -2.89 4.38 2.91
N GLU A 116 -3.77 4.55 3.89
CA GLU A 116 -4.43 3.41 4.54
C GLU A 116 -5.28 2.60 3.56
N LEU A 117 -6.02 3.27 2.67
CA LEU A 117 -6.81 2.61 1.63
C LEU A 117 -5.90 1.76 0.73
N THR A 118 -4.69 2.26 0.48
CA THR A 118 -3.67 1.53 -0.28
C THR A 118 -3.08 0.36 0.49
N TYR A 119 -2.88 0.47 1.81
CA TYR A 119 -2.49 -0.66 2.65
C TYR A 119 -3.57 -1.74 2.62
N SER A 120 -4.84 -1.36 2.74
CA SER A 120 -6.00 -2.26 2.58
C SER A 120 -5.99 -2.93 1.21
N GLY A 121 -5.87 -2.14 0.14
CA GLY A 121 -5.85 -2.63 -1.22
C GLY A 121 -4.69 -3.57 -1.52
N GLY A 122 -3.51 -3.26 -0.98
CA GLY A 122 -2.33 -4.11 -1.04
C GLY A 122 -2.56 -5.46 -0.39
N ALA A 123 -3.15 -5.51 0.80
CA ALA A 123 -3.49 -6.76 1.47
C ALA A 123 -4.44 -7.62 0.62
N PHE A 124 -5.47 -7.00 0.02
CA PHE A 124 -6.38 -7.69 -0.90
C PHE A 124 -5.67 -8.20 -2.18
N VAL A 125 -4.73 -7.45 -2.73
CA VAL A 125 -3.88 -7.88 -3.84
C VAL A 125 -3.01 -9.09 -3.43
N MET A 126 -2.43 -9.07 -2.23
CA MET A 126 -1.65 -10.21 -1.70
C MET A 126 -2.53 -11.45 -1.51
N ALA A 127 -3.74 -11.29 -0.98
CA ALA A 127 -4.72 -12.38 -0.86
C ALA A 127 -5.03 -13.02 -2.22
N GLY A 128 -5.27 -12.20 -3.25
CA GLY A 128 -5.51 -12.65 -4.63
C GLY A 128 -4.33 -13.34 -5.30
N SER A 129 -3.12 -13.25 -4.73
CA SER A 129 -1.94 -13.95 -5.24
C SER A 129 -1.91 -15.44 -4.90
N PHE A 130 -2.70 -15.88 -3.91
CA PHE A 130 -2.77 -17.27 -3.49
C PHE A 130 -3.82 -18.03 -4.30
N THR A 131 -3.37 -19.07 -5.01
CA THR A 131 -4.22 -19.97 -5.79
C THR A 131 -4.71 -21.11 -4.89
N GLU A 132 -5.49 -20.80 -3.86
CA GLU A 132 -6.21 -21.84 -3.12
C GLU A 132 -7.62 -21.94 -3.66
N ASN A 133 -8.02 -23.16 -4.05
CA ASN A 133 -9.36 -23.47 -4.51
C ASN A 133 -10.35 -22.94 -3.49
N SER A 134 -11.16 -21.95 -3.91
CA SER A 134 -12.29 -21.43 -3.15
C SER A 134 -13.02 -22.61 -2.53
N SER A 135 -13.09 -22.63 -1.20
CA SER A 135 -13.73 -23.66 -0.38
C SER A 135 -14.86 -24.35 -1.15
N THR A 136 -14.56 -25.52 -1.70
CA THR A 136 -15.52 -26.40 -2.37
C THR A 136 -16.48 -26.89 -1.29
N GLY A 137 -17.55 -26.13 -1.03
CA GLY A 137 -18.57 -26.53 -0.06
C GLY A 137 -19.34 -25.38 0.59
N GLY A 138 -20.36 -24.87 -0.10
CA GLY A 138 -21.72 -24.64 0.42
C GLY A 138 -22.00 -23.75 1.66
N LYS A 139 -21.05 -23.29 2.46
CA LYS A 139 -21.31 -22.41 3.63
C LYS A 139 -20.82 -20.98 3.39
N LYS A 140 -21.74 -20.02 3.48
CA LYS A 140 -21.45 -18.57 3.44
C LYS A 140 -20.68 -18.16 4.70
N ASN A 141 -19.35 -18.26 4.66
CA ASN A 141 -18.50 -17.80 5.77
C ASN A 141 -18.03 -16.36 5.52
N PHE A 142 -17.74 -15.60 6.58
CA PHE A 142 -17.29 -14.21 6.49
C PHE A 142 -16.07 -14.03 5.55
N THR A 143 -15.13 -14.98 5.57
CA THR A 143 -13.98 -15.01 4.64
C THR A 143 -14.40 -14.99 3.16
N SER A 144 -15.45 -15.71 2.79
CA SER A 144 -15.96 -15.73 1.40
C SER A 144 -16.56 -14.39 0.97
N LEU A 145 -17.04 -13.58 1.92
CA LEU A 145 -17.48 -12.22 1.67
C LEU A 145 -16.27 -11.30 1.45
N LEU A 146 -15.21 -11.44 2.26
CA LEU A 146 -13.97 -10.68 2.08
C LEU A 146 -13.25 -11.00 0.77
N GLU A 147 -13.31 -12.24 0.28
CA GLU A 147 -12.75 -12.61 -1.03
C GLU A 147 -13.35 -11.80 -2.18
N LYS A 148 -14.60 -11.34 -2.06
CA LYS A 148 -15.24 -10.47 -3.06
C LYS A 148 -14.61 -9.08 -3.13
N LEU A 149 -13.85 -8.67 -2.11
CA LEU A 149 -13.12 -7.40 -2.08
C LEU A 149 -11.76 -7.48 -2.78
N ILE A 150 -11.25 -8.68 -3.09
CA ILE A 150 -9.95 -8.87 -3.79
C ILE A 150 -9.83 -8.00 -5.06
N PRO A 151 -10.83 -7.95 -5.95
CA PRO A 151 -10.75 -7.13 -7.15
C PRO A 151 -10.68 -5.62 -6.90
N CYS A 152 -11.14 -5.14 -5.73
CA CYS A 152 -11.06 -3.74 -5.32
C CYS A 152 -9.63 -3.33 -4.96
N GLY A 153 -8.76 -4.28 -4.60
CA GLY A 153 -7.42 -3.98 -4.12
C GLY A 153 -6.56 -3.17 -5.10
N ARG A 154 -6.65 -3.48 -6.41
CA ARG A 154 -5.97 -2.68 -7.43
C ARG A 154 -6.55 -1.27 -7.57
N VAL A 155 -7.84 -1.10 -7.35
CA VAL A 155 -8.52 0.19 -7.48
C VAL A 155 -8.10 1.10 -6.32
N PHE A 156 -8.13 0.57 -5.10
CA PHE A 156 -7.68 1.26 -3.88
C PHE A 156 -6.24 1.76 -4.02
N TYR A 157 -5.33 0.89 -4.46
CA TYR A 157 -3.95 1.25 -4.76
C TYR A 157 -3.84 2.34 -5.84
N SER A 158 -4.58 2.21 -6.94
CA SER A 158 -4.53 3.16 -8.04
C SER A 158 -5.03 4.56 -7.70
N ILE A 159 -5.99 4.69 -6.77
CA ILE A 159 -6.50 6.00 -6.35
C ILE A 159 -5.37 6.82 -5.72
N LEU A 160 -4.55 6.23 -4.84
CA LEU A 160 -3.40 6.92 -4.26
C LEU A 160 -2.36 7.26 -5.32
N MET A 161 -2.08 6.37 -6.27
CA MET A 161 -1.12 6.65 -7.34
C MET A 161 -1.54 7.86 -8.19
N ILE A 162 -2.84 8.00 -8.47
CA ILE A 162 -3.38 9.19 -9.15
C ILE A 162 -3.16 10.43 -8.28
N LEU A 163 -3.49 10.37 -6.99
CA LEU A 163 -3.30 11.51 -6.09
C LEU A 163 -1.83 11.93 -5.98
N PHE A 164 -0.91 10.98 -5.81
CA PHE A 164 0.53 11.24 -5.83
C PHE A 164 0.96 11.82 -7.18
N GLY A 165 0.44 11.33 -8.29
CA GLY A 165 0.70 11.92 -9.59
C GLY A 165 0.25 13.39 -9.67
N LEU A 166 -0.95 13.71 -9.17
CA LEU A 166 -1.45 15.08 -9.10
C LEU A 166 -0.66 15.97 -8.13
N SER A 167 -0.15 15.41 -7.02
CA SER A 167 0.66 16.15 -6.06
C SER A 167 1.99 16.63 -6.65
N HIS A 168 2.52 15.98 -7.69
CA HIS A 168 3.69 16.45 -8.44
C HIS A 168 3.45 17.78 -9.16
N PHE A 169 2.19 18.11 -9.48
CA PHE A 169 1.84 19.40 -10.06
C PHE A 169 1.53 20.44 -8.97
N ALA A 170 0.78 20.04 -7.95
CA ALA A 170 0.40 20.93 -6.86
C ALA A 170 1.60 21.40 -6.01
N PHE A 171 2.61 20.53 -5.84
CA PHE A 171 3.80 20.79 -5.02
C PHE A 171 5.10 20.68 -5.82
N ALA A 172 5.06 21.07 -7.10
CA ALA A 172 6.16 20.86 -8.04
C ALA A 172 7.50 21.41 -7.53
N SER A 173 7.52 22.62 -6.96
CA SER A 173 8.75 23.23 -6.43
C SER A 173 9.37 22.42 -5.30
N PHE A 174 8.55 21.87 -4.40
CA PHE A 174 9.02 21.03 -3.30
C PHE A 174 9.50 19.66 -3.80
N ILE A 175 8.74 19.01 -4.69
CA ILE A 175 9.14 17.69 -5.21
C ILE A 175 10.41 17.82 -6.07
N ALA A 176 10.60 18.92 -6.78
CA ALA A 176 11.83 19.19 -7.51
C ALA A 176 13.07 19.26 -6.61
N THR A 177 12.95 19.63 -5.32
CA THR A 177 14.10 19.59 -4.39
C THR A 177 14.48 18.18 -3.98
N MET A 178 13.57 17.20 -4.17
CA MET A 178 13.85 15.79 -3.88
C MET A 178 14.62 15.10 -5.00
N VAL A 179 14.58 15.62 -6.23
CA VAL A 179 15.30 15.05 -7.38
C VAL A 179 16.81 15.00 -7.08
N PRO A 180 17.49 13.85 -7.28
CA PRO A 180 18.91 13.73 -7.00
C PRO A 180 19.74 14.79 -7.71
N LYS A 181 20.67 15.42 -6.99
CA LYS A 181 21.45 16.57 -7.49
C LYS A 181 22.27 16.29 -8.75
N TRP A 182 22.60 15.03 -9.02
CA TRP A 182 23.33 14.62 -10.23
C TRP A 182 22.44 14.52 -11.48
N LEU A 183 21.12 14.54 -11.32
CA LEU A 183 20.17 14.44 -12.42
C LEU A 183 19.76 15.86 -12.87
N PRO A 184 20.02 16.24 -14.13
CA PRO A 184 19.68 17.58 -14.61
C PRO A 184 18.17 17.77 -14.76
N ALA A 185 17.74 19.03 -14.84
CA ALA A 185 16.36 19.44 -15.06
C ALA A 185 15.35 18.85 -14.04
N PRO A 186 15.46 19.17 -12.73
CA PRO A 186 14.62 18.57 -11.69
C PRO A 186 13.12 18.79 -11.89
N MET A 187 12.72 19.93 -12.47
CA MET A 187 11.32 20.21 -12.81
C MET A 187 10.78 19.27 -13.90
N PHE A 188 11.60 18.89 -14.88
CA PHE A 188 11.18 17.95 -15.93
C PHE A 188 10.80 16.60 -15.30
N TRP A 189 11.67 16.05 -14.45
CA TRP A 189 11.44 14.77 -13.80
C TRP A 189 10.23 14.81 -12.86
N THR A 190 10.06 15.92 -12.16
CA THR A 190 8.88 16.16 -11.30
C THR A 190 7.59 16.02 -12.09
N TYR A 191 7.44 16.72 -13.21
CA TYR A 191 6.22 16.60 -14.02
C TYR A 191 6.12 15.27 -14.77
N PHE A 192 7.24 14.73 -15.28
CA PHE A 192 7.27 13.45 -15.98
C PHE A 192 6.73 12.32 -15.10
N PHE A 193 7.22 12.19 -13.87
CA PHE A 193 6.74 11.17 -12.95
C PHE A 193 5.33 11.46 -12.45
N GLY A 194 4.95 12.73 -12.30
CA GLY A 194 3.56 13.14 -12.07
C GLY A 194 2.59 12.56 -13.11
N VAL A 195 2.87 12.79 -14.40
CA VAL A 195 2.08 12.23 -15.51
C VAL A 195 2.11 10.70 -15.49
N ALA A 196 3.29 10.09 -15.31
CA ALA A 196 3.44 8.64 -15.33
C ALA A 196 2.63 7.95 -14.22
N LEU A 197 2.59 8.51 -13.01
CA LEU A 197 1.80 8.00 -11.89
C LEU A 197 0.29 8.08 -12.16
N VAL A 198 -0.20 9.21 -12.70
CA VAL A 198 -1.61 9.36 -13.09
C VAL A 198 -2.00 8.34 -14.16
N ILE A 199 -1.20 8.23 -15.23
CA ILE A 199 -1.44 7.25 -16.30
C ILE A 199 -1.45 5.83 -15.73
N ALA A 200 -0.48 5.48 -14.88
CA ALA A 200 -0.40 4.16 -14.29
C ALA A 200 -1.63 3.83 -13.45
N GLY A 201 -2.10 4.75 -12.63
CA GLY A 201 -3.31 4.58 -11.83
C GLY A 201 -4.55 4.36 -12.70
N ILE A 202 -4.78 5.22 -13.70
CA ILE A 202 -5.91 5.11 -14.66
C ILE A 202 -5.84 3.77 -15.40
N SER A 203 -4.69 3.43 -15.97
CA SER A 203 -4.49 2.19 -16.72
C SER A 203 -4.74 0.95 -15.87
N ILE A 204 -4.32 0.92 -14.60
CA ILE A 204 -4.56 -0.21 -13.68
C ILE A 204 -6.06 -0.33 -13.33
N ILE A 205 -6.77 0.78 -13.11
CA ILE A 205 -8.23 0.79 -12.84
C ILE A 205 -8.98 0.15 -14.02
N PHE A 206 -8.73 0.65 -15.23
CA PHE A 206 -9.40 0.20 -16.46
C PHE A 206 -8.78 -1.06 -17.09
N LYS A 207 -7.74 -1.63 -16.46
CA LYS A 207 -7.00 -2.81 -16.93
C LYS A 207 -6.39 -2.64 -18.32
N ILE A 208 -6.01 -1.43 -18.69
CA ILE A 208 -5.33 -1.11 -19.96
C ILE A 208 -3.84 -1.41 -19.78
N LEU A 209 -3.30 -2.35 -20.57
CA LEU A 209 -1.88 -2.73 -20.52
C LEU A 209 -1.37 -3.00 -19.08
N ILE A 210 -2.21 -3.63 -18.25
CA ILE A 210 -2.01 -3.65 -16.79
C ILE A 210 -0.65 -4.21 -16.37
N LYS A 211 -0.17 -5.29 -17.00
CA LYS A 211 1.10 -5.91 -16.65
C LYS A 211 2.31 -5.04 -16.95
N PRO A 212 2.55 -4.57 -18.19
CA PRO A 212 3.68 -3.67 -18.43
C PRO A 212 3.55 -2.38 -17.62
N ILE A 213 2.37 -1.76 -17.52
CA ILE A 213 2.17 -0.55 -16.72
C ILE A 213 2.53 -0.77 -15.25
N ALA A 214 2.04 -1.85 -14.64
CA ALA A 214 2.33 -2.12 -13.24
C ALA A 214 3.79 -2.54 -12.99
N LEU A 215 4.47 -3.15 -13.97
CA LEU A 215 5.91 -3.41 -13.89
C LEU A 215 6.74 -2.12 -14.01
N LEU A 216 6.38 -1.22 -14.92
CA LEU A 216 7.02 0.11 -15.00
C LEU A 216 6.78 0.90 -13.71
N LEU A 217 5.58 0.88 -13.17
CA LEU A 217 5.28 1.53 -11.89
C LEU A 217 6.10 0.93 -10.74
N ALA A 218 6.21 -0.40 -10.66
CA ALA A 218 7.06 -1.06 -9.67
C ALA A 218 8.53 -0.64 -9.81
N LEU A 219 9.04 -0.54 -11.05
CA LEU A 219 10.40 -0.05 -11.30
C LEU A 219 10.55 1.39 -10.84
N THR A 220 9.63 2.28 -11.20
CA THR A 220 9.65 3.69 -10.75
C THR A 220 9.68 3.80 -9.23
N LEU A 221 8.82 3.06 -8.53
CA LEU A 221 8.76 3.08 -7.06
C LEU A 221 10.02 2.49 -6.43
N LEU A 222 10.63 1.47 -7.05
CA LEU A 222 11.91 0.93 -6.62
C LEU A 222 13.04 1.95 -6.80
N LEU A 223 13.05 2.70 -7.90
CA LEU A 223 14.01 3.79 -8.11
C LEU A 223 13.79 4.92 -7.08
N PHE A 224 12.54 5.24 -6.75
CA PHE A 224 12.22 6.21 -5.69
C PHE A 224 12.72 5.75 -4.32
N PHE A 225 12.50 4.48 -4.00
CA PHE A 225 13.06 3.87 -2.80
C PHE A 225 14.59 4.02 -2.74
N LEU A 226 15.30 3.66 -3.81
CA LEU A 226 16.76 3.66 -3.85
C LEU A 226 17.38 5.06 -3.85
N PHE A 227 16.83 5.98 -4.63
CA PHE A 227 17.46 7.28 -4.90
C PHE A 227 16.91 8.44 -4.07
N PHE A 228 15.76 8.25 -3.41
CA PHE A 228 15.12 9.31 -2.63
C PHE A 228 14.91 8.85 -1.19
N HIS A 229 14.16 7.79 -0.96
CA HIS A 229 13.77 7.42 0.40
C HIS A 229 14.92 6.81 1.22
N ILE A 230 15.82 6.01 0.63
CA ILE A 230 17.01 5.54 1.35
C ILE A 230 17.92 6.72 1.73
N PRO A 231 18.34 7.60 0.80
CA PRO A 231 19.15 8.76 1.15
C PRO A 231 18.50 9.65 2.22
N ASP A 232 17.19 9.89 2.12
CA ASP A 232 16.48 10.72 3.10
C ASP A 232 16.39 10.05 4.47
N ALA A 233 16.13 8.74 4.53
CA ALA A 233 16.16 7.97 5.77
C ALA A 233 17.54 7.98 6.44
N ILE A 234 18.63 7.99 5.66
CA ILE A 234 20.01 8.08 6.18
C ILE A 234 20.32 9.50 6.66
N ALA A 235 19.86 10.52 5.95
CA ALA A 235 20.09 11.92 6.29
C ALA A 235 19.25 12.37 7.50
N ASN A 236 18.03 11.85 7.64
CA ASN A 236 17.03 12.27 8.61
C ASN A 236 16.48 11.09 9.46
N PRO A 237 17.34 10.25 10.07
CA PRO A 237 16.92 8.97 10.69
C PRO A 237 16.04 9.13 11.93
N SER A 238 16.09 10.28 12.61
CA SER A 238 15.28 10.58 13.80
C SER A 238 14.08 11.50 13.52
N ALA A 239 13.94 12.01 12.29
CA ALA A 239 12.86 12.92 11.93
C ALA A 239 11.50 12.21 12.12
N GLY A 240 10.56 12.89 12.77
CA GLY A 240 9.24 12.34 13.09
C GLY A 240 9.28 11.04 13.92
N GLY A 241 10.34 10.80 14.72
CA GLY A 241 10.49 9.57 15.50
C GLY A 241 11.00 8.37 14.70
N GLY A 242 11.61 8.60 13.53
CA GLY A 242 12.02 7.56 12.59
C GLY A 242 11.09 7.43 11.38
N ASN A 243 10.31 8.46 11.09
CA ASN A 243 9.31 8.46 10.05
C ASN A 243 9.91 8.18 8.66
N GLU A 244 11.02 8.82 8.33
CA GLU A 244 11.61 8.70 6.98
C GLU A 244 12.16 7.30 6.70
N ILE A 245 12.65 6.61 7.74
CA ILE A 245 13.01 5.18 7.65
C ILE A 245 11.79 4.36 7.24
N VAL A 246 10.64 4.62 7.86
CA VAL A 246 9.41 3.87 7.56
C VAL A 246 8.86 4.25 6.19
N ARG A 247 8.95 5.53 5.79
CA ARG A 247 8.55 5.96 4.44
C ARG A 247 9.33 5.23 3.35
N ALA A 248 10.61 4.93 3.57
CA ALA A 248 11.38 4.07 2.67
C ALA A 248 10.78 2.66 2.57
N PHE A 249 10.43 2.03 3.70
CA PHE A 249 9.78 0.72 3.66
C PHE A 249 8.34 0.75 3.10
N VAL A 250 7.63 1.87 3.25
CA VAL A 250 6.30 2.09 2.62
C VAL A 250 6.44 2.21 1.09
N ALA A 251 7.46 2.90 0.58
CA ALA A 251 7.73 2.92 -0.86
C ALA A 251 8.00 1.51 -1.41
N LEU A 252 8.76 0.70 -0.65
CA LEU A 252 8.98 -0.70 -0.97
C LEU A 252 7.67 -1.51 -0.95
N LEU A 253 6.79 -1.27 0.04
CA LEU A 253 5.46 -1.86 0.12
C LEU A 253 4.63 -1.55 -1.14
N PHE A 254 4.56 -0.29 -1.57
CA PHE A 254 3.84 0.10 -2.79
C PHE A 254 4.42 -0.57 -4.04
N CYS A 255 5.75 -0.64 -4.15
CA CYS A 255 6.42 -1.42 -5.19
C CYS A 255 5.98 -2.89 -5.19
N GLY A 256 5.90 -3.51 -4.01
CA GLY A 256 5.42 -4.89 -3.84
C GLY A 256 3.99 -5.10 -4.35
N ILE A 257 3.09 -4.15 -4.07
CA ILE A 257 1.70 -4.19 -4.58
C ILE A 257 1.70 -4.16 -6.11
N ALA A 258 2.45 -3.23 -6.72
CA ALA A 258 2.52 -3.10 -8.18
C ALA A 258 3.03 -4.39 -8.86
N ILE A 259 4.07 -5.02 -8.31
CA ILE A 259 4.59 -6.31 -8.80
C ILE A 259 3.49 -7.38 -8.80
N VAL A 260 2.74 -7.49 -7.70
CA VAL A 260 1.69 -8.53 -7.58
C VAL A 260 0.49 -8.21 -8.47
N ILE A 261 0.10 -6.93 -8.61
CA ILE A 261 -0.93 -6.50 -9.58
C ILE A 261 -0.56 -6.97 -10.99
N ALA A 262 0.68 -6.74 -11.41
CA ALA A 262 1.17 -7.08 -12.75
C ALA A 262 1.07 -8.58 -13.06
N LEU A 263 1.22 -9.43 -12.04
CA LEU A 263 1.34 -10.88 -12.20
C LEU A 263 0.04 -11.64 -11.91
N THR A 264 -0.98 -10.98 -11.37
CA THR A 264 -2.24 -11.63 -10.97
C THR A 264 -3.43 -11.27 -11.87
N ASN A 265 -3.40 -10.14 -12.58
CA ASN A 265 -4.55 -9.66 -13.36
C ASN A 265 -4.61 -10.16 -14.82
N ASP A 266 -3.51 -10.72 -15.37
CA ASP A 266 -3.44 -11.16 -16.77
C ASP A 266 -3.86 -12.63 -17.02
N ARG A 267 -4.09 -13.43 -15.96
CA ARG A 267 -4.32 -14.88 -16.11
C ARG A 267 -5.49 -15.24 -17.04
N LYS A 268 -6.54 -14.42 -17.11
CA LYS A 268 -7.70 -14.68 -17.99
C LYS A 268 -7.39 -14.51 -19.48
N LYS A 269 -6.45 -13.63 -19.86
CA LYS A 269 -6.12 -13.38 -21.28
C LYS A 269 -5.26 -14.50 -21.87
N GLN A 270 -4.34 -15.07 -21.08
CA GLN A 270 -3.53 -16.22 -21.48
C GLN A 270 -4.36 -17.50 -21.66
N LEU A 271 -5.25 -17.82 -20.71
CA LEU A 271 -6.10 -19.02 -20.79
C LEU A 271 -7.05 -19.02 -22.01
N ASN A 272 -7.56 -17.85 -22.41
CA ASN A 272 -8.42 -17.71 -23.58
C ASN A 272 -7.63 -17.72 -24.90
N SER A 273 -6.39 -17.23 -24.90
CA SER A 273 -5.49 -17.34 -26.04
C SER A 273 -5.12 -18.79 -26.34
N THR A 274 -4.83 -19.61 -25.32
CA THR A 274 -4.43 -21.02 -25.53
C THR A 274 -5.59 -21.90 -26.04
N LYS A 275 -6.85 -21.55 -25.71
CA LYS A 275 -8.04 -22.26 -26.21
C LYS A 275 -8.39 -21.96 -27.66
N ASN A 276 -7.91 -20.86 -28.23
CA ASN A 276 -8.19 -20.49 -29.63
C ASN A 276 -7.17 -21.07 -30.62
N TYR A 277 -6.17 -21.82 -30.13
CA TYR A 277 -5.15 -22.51 -30.95
C TYR A 277 -5.21 -24.05 -30.81
N LEU A 278 -6.28 -24.57 -30.20
CA LEU A 278 -6.62 -26.00 -30.10
C LEU A 278 -8.03 -26.18 -30.68
#